data_AF-A0A840A5F6-F1
#
_entry.id   AF-A0A840A5F6-F1
#
_cell.length_a   1.000
_cell.length_b   1.000
_cell.length_c   1.000
_cell.angle_alpha   90.00
_cell.angle_beta   90.00
_cell.angle_gamma   90.00
#
_symmetry.space_group_name_H-M   'P 1'
#
loop_
_entity.id
_entity.type
_entity.pdbx_description
1 polymer ?
#
loop_
_entity_poly.entity_id
_entity_poly.type
_entity_poly.pdbx_seq_one_letter_code
_entity_poly.pdbx_strand_id
1 'polypeptide(L)'
;MKKLIAGAIAAGTLMFGLPAAAAVTVADFRSESHLPDYSSSGGKLYQNTGAVLGAGYELDGGDFVSNPSGWGGGVVFVDWDAVTNIITLRSQDTWDFQTYSLAISNVLFDRAQTITGISLLSNNLTTGGVVPSFSFTGNSINIDYARQQTFNFTGGTASFQVTLGDVGSAVPEPATWAMMIIGFGAVGSAVRSSRRRNAFTPA
;
A
#
# COMPACT_ATOMS: atom_id res chain seq x y z
N MET A 1 50.72 19.77 -44.52
CA MET A 1 49.82 18.97 -43.63
C MET A 1 49.03 19.94 -42.77
N LYS A 2 47.71 20.06 -42.98
CA LYS A 2 46.85 20.98 -42.20
C LYS A 2 46.22 20.20 -41.04
N LYS A 3 46.34 20.72 -39.81
CA LYS A 3 45.79 20.06 -38.61
C LYS A 3 44.30 20.35 -38.49
N LEU A 4 43.49 19.31 -38.25
CA LEU A 4 42.07 19.43 -37.91
C LEU A 4 41.93 19.56 -36.38
N ILE A 5 41.12 20.51 -35.93
CA ILE A 5 40.74 20.66 -34.51
C ILE A 5 39.32 20.07 -34.38
N ALA A 6 39.17 19.04 -33.56
CA ALA A 6 37.87 18.48 -33.22
C ALA A 6 37.30 19.23 -32.00
N GLY A 7 36.14 19.86 -32.17
CA GLY A 7 35.40 20.46 -31.06
C GLY A 7 34.59 19.40 -30.33
N ALA A 8 34.82 19.23 -29.02
CA ALA A 8 34.00 18.36 -28.19
C ALA A 8 32.70 19.07 -27.78
N ILE A 9 31.55 18.51 -28.17
CA ILE A 9 30.25 18.94 -27.64
C ILE A 9 29.97 18.11 -26.38
N ALA A 10 30.15 18.73 -25.21
CA ALA A 10 29.72 18.14 -23.95
C ALA A 10 28.20 18.26 -23.82
N ALA A 11 27.47 17.17 -24.09
CA ALA A 11 26.05 17.09 -23.81
C ALA A 11 25.83 17.02 -22.29
N GLY A 12 25.43 18.14 -21.69
CA GLY A 12 25.08 18.18 -20.27
C GLY A 12 23.78 17.43 -20.01
N THR A 13 23.86 16.26 -19.39
CA THR A 13 22.67 15.50 -18.96
C THR A 13 21.94 16.27 -17.87
N LEU A 14 20.77 16.82 -18.21
CA LEU A 14 19.81 17.34 -17.23
C LEU A 14 19.26 16.17 -16.41
N MET A 15 19.85 15.95 -15.23
CA MET A 15 19.32 15.05 -14.21
C MET A 15 18.05 15.67 -13.63
N PHE A 16 16.90 15.35 -14.22
CA PHE A 16 15.61 15.61 -13.59
C PHE A 16 15.52 14.74 -12.33
N GLY A 17 15.66 15.37 -11.17
CA GLY A 17 15.36 14.72 -9.90
C GLY A 17 13.89 14.33 -9.88
N LEU A 18 13.61 13.02 -9.88
CA LEU A 18 12.27 12.52 -9.60
C LEU A 18 11.87 13.03 -8.21
N PRO A 19 10.60 13.46 -8.01
CA PRO A 19 10.13 13.77 -6.67
C PRO A 19 10.27 12.50 -5.82
N ALA A 20 10.89 12.62 -4.65
CA ALA A 20 10.96 11.52 -3.70
C ALA A 20 9.54 11.06 -3.40
N ALA A 21 9.25 9.79 -3.71
CA ALA A 21 8.01 9.15 -3.30
C ALA A 21 7.88 9.29 -1.79
N ALA A 22 6.68 9.64 -1.32
CA ALA A 22 6.39 9.66 0.09
C ALA A 22 6.57 8.25 0.66
N ALA A 23 7.33 8.14 1.74
CA ALA A 23 7.80 6.87 2.26
C ALA A 23 6.88 6.40 3.38
N VAL A 24 6.54 5.11 3.34
CA VAL A 24 6.15 4.41 4.57
C VAL A 24 7.39 4.35 5.47
N THR A 25 7.20 4.66 6.75
CA THR A 25 8.30 4.85 7.70
C THR A 25 8.36 3.77 8.78
N VAL A 26 7.20 3.34 9.27
CA VAL A 26 7.06 2.34 10.34
C VAL A 26 5.81 1.51 10.08
N ALA A 27 5.84 0.22 10.38
CA ALA A 27 4.63 -0.61 10.48
C ALA A 27 4.81 -1.78 11.47
N ASP A 28 3.71 -2.40 11.86
CA ASP A 28 3.68 -3.68 12.58
C ASP A 28 3.48 -4.81 11.56
N PHE A 29 4.38 -5.78 11.54
CA PHE A 29 4.35 -6.95 10.66
C PHE A 29 4.04 -8.21 11.48
N ARG A 30 3.12 -9.05 10.99
CA ARG A 30 2.75 -10.33 11.60
C ARG A 30 2.47 -11.37 10.52
N SER A 31 3.23 -12.47 10.48
CA SER A 31 2.94 -13.61 9.61
C SER A 31 2.57 -14.86 10.40
N GLU A 32 1.62 -15.63 9.87
CA GLU A 32 1.22 -16.92 10.46
C GLU A 32 1.06 -18.00 9.38
N SER A 33 1.75 -19.12 9.59
CA SER A 33 1.69 -20.31 8.74
C SER A 33 1.15 -21.50 9.53
N HIS A 34 0.20 -22.25 8.96
CA HIS A 34 -0.50 -23.31 9.70
C HIS A 34 -0.87 -24.54 8.85
N LEU A 35 -1.07 -25.65 9.54
CA LEU A 35 -1.52 -26.96 9.05
C LEU A 35 -2.79 -27.38 9.84
N PRO A 36 -3.93 -26.68 9.67
CA PRO A 36 -5.14 -26.89 10.47
C PRO A 36 -5.76 -28.30 10.37
N ASP A 37 -5.47 -29.10 9.33
CA ASP A 37 -5.94 -30.49 9.29
C ASP A 37 -5.09 -31.44 10.17
N TYR A 38 -3.89 -31.02 10.56
CA TYR A 38 -2.93 -31.85 11.28
C TYR A 38 -2.76 -31.43 12.75
N SER A 39 -3.08 -30.18 13.09
CA SER A 39 -3.06 -29.67 14.45
C SER A 39 -4.09 -28.56 14.66
N SER A 40 -4.73 -28.56 15.83
CA SER A 40 -5.57 -27.47 16.31
C SER A 40 -4.83 -26.50 17.25
N SER A 41 -3.55 -26.75 17.54
CA SER A 41 -2.76 -25.98 18.52
C SER A 41 -2.36 -24.58 18.05
N GLY A 42 -2.49 -24.27 16.76
CA GLY A 42 -2.21 -22.94 16.17
C GLY A 42 -1.00 -22.90 15.25
N GLY A 43 -0.89 -21.82 14.47
CA GLY A 43 0.18 -21.62 13.49
C GLY A 43 1.54 -21.27 14.07
N LYS A 44 2.58 -21.38 13.24
CA LYS A 44 3.89 -20.78 13.47
C LYS A 44 3.77 -19.27 13.22
N LEU A 45 4.18 -18.47 14.20
CA LEU A 45 3.98 -17.02 14.24
C LEU A 45 5.31 -16.27 14.28
N TYR A 46 5.46 -15.30 13.39
CA TYR A 46 6.49 -14.25 13.44
C TYR A 46 5.82 -12.89 13.60
N GLN A 47 6.42 -12.00 14.39
CA GLN A 47 5.89 -10.65 14.61
C GLN A 47 6.99 -9.64 14.94
N ASN A 48 7.03 -8.54 14.19
CA ASN A 48 7.86 -7.37 14.45
C ASN A 48 6.97 -6.13 14.58
N THR A 49 7.00 -5.46 15.73
CA THR A 49 6.15 -4.29 16.02
C THR A 49 6.98 -3.02 16.08
N GLY A 50 6.51 -1.96 15.41
CA GLY A 50 7.25 -0.72 15.26
C GLY A 50 8.48 -0.86 14.35
N ALA A 51 8.44 -1.79 13.40
CA ALA A 51 9.52 -2.01 12.44
C ALA A 51 9.70 -0.77 11.57
N VAL A 52 10.89 -0.15 11.64
CA VAL A 52 11.25 0.98 10.78
C VAL A 52 11.62 0.42 9.41
N LEU A 53 10.91 0.85 8.36
CA LEU A 53 11.17 0.37 7.00
C LEU A 53 12.55 0.86 6.54
N GLY A 54 13.31 -0.02 5.88
CA GLY A 54 14.69 0.27 5.56
C GLY A 54 15.30 -0.65 4.51
N ALA A 55 16.55 -1.05 4.74
CA ALA A 55 17.25 -2.02 3.91
C ALA A 55 17.33 -3.35 4.64
N GLY A 56 16.66 -4.39 4.12
CA GLY A 56 16.65 -5.72 4.71
C GLY A 56 15.28 -6.36 4.62
N TYR A 57 14.91 -7.09 5.68
CA TYR A 57 13.57 -7.63 5.88
C TYR A 57 12.99 -6.99 7.14
N GLU A 58 11.79 -6.43 7.07
CA GLU A 58 11.04 -5.96 8.24
C GLU A 58 10.43 -7.12 9.05
N LEU A 59 10.37 -8.33 8.48
CA LEU A 59 10.02 -9.55 9.22
C LEU A 59 10.93 -10.71 8.79
N ASP A 60 11.75 -11.24 9.70
CA ASP A 60 12.67 -12.34 9.43
C ASP A 60 12.72 -13.44 10.52
N GLY A 61 13.74 -14.29 10.47
CA GLY A 61 13.91 -15.42 11.39
C GLY A 61 14.16 -15.02 12.86
N GLY A 62 14.58 -13.78 13.12
CA GLY A 62 14.73 -13.20 14.44
C GLY A 62 13.40 -12.87 15.13
N ASP A 63 12.34 -12.62 14.36
CA ASP A 63 11.03 -12.17 14.85
C ASP A 63 10.12 -13.32 15.30
N PHE A 64 10.70 -14.47 15.63
CA PHE A 64 9.96 -15.67 16.01
C PHE A 64 9.24 -15.51 17.35
N VAL A 65 7.92 -15.73 17.35
CA VAL A 65 7.08 -15.64 18.56
C VAL A 65 6.69 -17.01 19.09
N SER A 66 6.11 -17.87 18.25
CA SER A 66 5.56 -19.16 18.70
C SER A 66 5.41 -20.19 17.59
N ASN A 67 5.39 -21.46 17.98
CA ASN A 67 5.10 -22.60 17.11
C ASN A 67 4.46 -23.73 17.93
N PRO A 68 3.23 -23.53 18.45
CA PRO A 68 2.58 -24.47 19.37
C PRO A 68 2.32 -25.85 18.74
N SER A 69 2.23 -25.92 17.41
CA SER A 69 2.09 -27.19 16.68
C SER A 69 3.42 -27.85 16.28
N GLY A 70 4.57 -27.21 16.53
CA GLY A 70 5.90 -27.78 16.28
C GLY A 70 6.30 -27.95 14.81
N TRP A 71 5.57 -27.37 13.85
CA TRP A 71 5.82 -27.54 12.42
C TRP A 71 7.13 -26.88 11.96
N GLY A 72 7.81 -27.48 10.98
CA GLY A 72 9.08 -26.96 10.48
C GLY A 72 8.92 -25.92 9.38
N GLY A 73 8.08 -26.20 8.38
CA GLY A 73 7.78 -25.28 7.28
C GLY A 73 6.93 -24.09 7.72
N GLY A 74 6.83 -23.10 6.84
CA GLY A 74 6.07 -21.88 7.15
C GLY A 74 6.90 -20.60 7.24
N VAL A 75 8.19 -20.64 6.92
CA VAL A 75 9.11 -19.52 7.13
C VAL A 75 9.17 -18.64 5.88
N VAL A 76 8.59 -17.45 5.99
CA VAL A 76 8.56 -16.42 4.94
C VAL A 76 9.09 -15.13 5.51
N PHE A 77 10.13 -14.58 4.88
CA PHE A 77 10.63 -13.25 5.20
C PHE A 77 9.86 -12.20 4.39
N VAL A 78 9.67 -11.03 4.99
CA VAL A 78 8.91 -9.91 4.42
C VAL A 78 9.80 -8.69 4.34
N ASP A 79 9.85 -8.08 3.17
CA ASP A 79 10.53 -6.83 2.85
C ASP A 79 9.48 -5.86 2.29
N TRP A 80 9.42 -4.63 2.78
CA TRP A 80 8.66 -3.54 2.18
C TRP A 80 9.59 -2.39 1.81
N ASP A 81 10.01 -2.37 0.54
CA ASP A 81 10.74 -1.26 -0.06
C ASP A 81 9.88 0.02 -0.04
N ALA A 82 10.22 0.95 0.85
CA ALA A 82 9.52 2.23 1.01
C ALA A 82 9.69 3.20 -0.18
N VAL A 83 10.62 2.96 -1.11
CA VAL A 83 10.83 3.76 -2.32
C VAL A 83 9.93 3.28 -3.46
N THR A 84 9.88 1.97 -3.70
CA THR A 84 9.02 1.39 -4.76
C THR A 84 7.60 1.09 -4.29
N ASN A 85 7.37 1.06 -2.97
CA ASN A 85 6.14 0.59 -2.33
C ASN A 85 5.77 -0.85 -2.73
N ILE A 86 6.79 -1.70 -2.91
CA ILE A 86 6.61 -3.13 -3.19
C ILE A 86 6.85 -3.93 -1.92
N ILE A 87 5.85 -4.72 -1.53
CA ILE A 87 6.02 -5.77 -0.52
C ILE A 87 6.50 -7.03 -1.23
N THR A 88 7.61 -7.61 -0.77
CA THR A 88 8.14 -8.89 -1.24
C THR A 88 8.10 -9.93 -0.13
N LEU A 89 7.42 -11.03 -0.42
CA LEU A 89 7.41 -12.26 0.38
C LEU A 89 8.47 -13.19 -0.19
N ARG A 90 9.36 -13.71 0.66
CA ARG A 90 10.39 -14.67 0.25
C ARG A 90 10.40 -15.88 1.17
N SER A 91 10.08 -17.05 0.63
CA SER A 91 10.21 -18.27 1.42
C SER A 91 11.67 -18.61 1.72
N GLN A 92 11.90 -19.13 2.93
CA GLN A 92 13.19 -19.67 3.37
C GLN A 92 13.21 -21.20 3.40
N ASP A 93 12.08 -21.85 3.11
CA ASP A 93 11.94 -23.31 3.12
C ASP A 93 11.18 -23.84 1.90
N THR A 94 11.02 -25.16 1.83
CA THR A 94 10.20 -25.85 0.81
C THR A 94 9.26 -26.87 1.44
N TRP A 95 8.92 -26.66 2.72
CA TRP A 95 8.23 -27.63 3.55
C TRP A 95 6.72 -27.33 3.54
N ASP A 96 5.96 -28.36 3.87
CA ASP A 96 4.51 -28.39 3.72
C ASP A 96 3.80 -27.46 4.71
N PHE A 97 2.83 -26.70 4.20
CA PHE A 97 1.89 -25.89 4.96
C PHE A 97 0.51 -25.91 4.28
N GLN A 98 -0.53 -25.35 4.89
CA GLN A 98 -1.91 -25.34 4.35
C GLN A 98 -2.54 -23.96 4.31
N THR A 99 -2.14 -23.03 5.18
CA THR A 99 -2.52 -21.62 5.15
C THR A 99 -1.29 -20.75 5.44
N TYR A 100 -1.21 -19.58 4.82
CA TYR A 100 -0.32 -18.50 5.24
C TYR A 100 -1.08 -17.18 5.21
N SER A 101 -0.93 -16.37 6.25
CA SER A 101 -1.41 -15.00 6.29
C SER A 101 -0.26 -14.06 6.65
N LEU A 102 -0.26 -12.88 6.06
CA LEU A 102 0.54 -11.73 6.47
C LEU A 102 -0.42 -10.58 6.75
N ALA A 103 -0.37 -10.06 7.97
CA ALA A 103 -0.97 -8.80 8.34
C ALA A 103 0.15 -7.76 8.52
N ILE A 104 -0.01 -6.61 7.86
CA ILE A 104 0.78 -5.41 8.11
C ILE A 104 -0.20 -4.36 8.64
N SER A 105 0.10 -3.72 9.75
CA SER A 105 -0.83 -2.81 10.43
C SER A 105 -0.12 -1.62 11.08
N ASN A 106 -0.90 -0.65 11.56
CA ASN A 106 -0.39 0.58 12.19
C ASN A 106 0.65 1.32 11.33
N VAL A 107 0.46 1.27 10.00
CA VAL A 107 1.37 1.86 9.02
C VAL A 107 1.44 3.39 9.21
N LEU A 108 2.66 3.90 9.38
CA LEU A 108 2.96 5.33 9.53
C LEU A 108 3.65 5.87 8.27
N PHE A 109 3.15 6.99 7.77
CA PHE A 109 3.64 7.67 6.57
C PHE A 109 4.44 8.93 6.95
N ASP A 110 5.43 9.31 6.13
CA ASP A 110 6.20 10.56 6.30
C ASP A 110 5.37 11.84 6.09
N ARG A 111 4.17 11.70 5.49
CA ARG A 111 3.23 12.77 5.12
C ARG A 111 1.78 12.33 5.36
N ALA A 112 0.83 13.24 5.10
CA ALA A 112 -0.60 12.94 5.19
C ALA A 112 -1.06 12.04 4.02
N GLN A 113 -0.74 10.75 4.11
CA GLN A 113 -1.08 9.73 3.12
C GLN A 113 -1.87 8.57 3.71
N THR A 114 -2.40 7.75 2.81
CA THR A 114 -3.18 6.55 3.09
C THR A 114 -2.90 5.50 2.01
N ILE A 115 -2.97 4.22 2.35
CA ILE A 115 -3.07 3.15 1.35
C ILE A 115 -4.42 3.32 0.62
N THR A 116 -4.39 3.22 -0.70
CA THR A 116 -5.56 3.32 -1.60
C THR A 116 -5.73 2.11 -2.51
N GLY A 117 -4.74 1.20 -2.56
CA GLY A 117 -4.82 -0.04 -3.31
C GLY A 117 -3.66 -0.98 -3.02
N ILE A 118 -3.84 -2.23 -3.41
CA ILE A 118 -2.79 -3.25 -3.49
C ILE A 118 -3.06 -4.14 -4.71
N SER A 119 -2.01 -4.57 -5.41
CA SER A 119 -2.11 -5.50 -6.53
C SER A 119 -0.97 -6.51 -6.54
N LEU A 120 -1.25 -7.73 -7.01
CA LEU A 120 -0.25 -8.78 -7.18
C LEU A 120 0.58 -8.52 -8.44
N LEU A 121 1.90 -8.43 -8.30
CA LEU A 121 2.85 -8.28 -9.41
C LEU A 121 3.37 -9.63 -9.90
N SER A 122 3.73 -10.51 -8.98
CA SER A 122 4.29 -11.83 -9.26
C SER A 122 3.96 -12.80 -8.14
N ASN A 123 3.81 -14.08 -8.46
CA ASN A 123 3.62 -15.14 -7.48
C ASN A 123 4.27 -16.43 -7.96
N ASN A 124 5.39 -16.75 -7.34
CA ASN A 124 6.01 -18.07 -7.34
C ASN A 124 6.39 -18.43 -5.89
N LEU A 125 5.56 -18.06 -4.91
CA LEU A 125 5.82 -18.36 -3.50
C LEU A 125 5.47 -19.82 -3.17
N THR A 126 4.38 -20.34 -3.76
CA THR A 126 3.86 -21.68 -3.50
C THR A 126 3.74 -22.52 -4.77
N THR A 127 3.74 -23.83 -4.63
CA THR A 127 3.34 -24.75 -5.70
C THR A 127 1.85 -24.60 -6.07
N GLY A 128 1.45 -25.15 -7.21
CA GLY A 128 0.04 -25.30 -7.59
C GLY A 128 -0.68 -24.05 -8.10
N GLY A 129 0.01 -22.90 -8.23
CA GLY A 129 -0.57 -21.68 -8.79
C GLY A 129 -1.62 -21.01 -7.91
N VAL A 130 -1.55 -21.22 -6.59
CA VAL A 130 -2.48 -20.65 -5.61
C VAL A 130 -2.39 -19.14 -5.60
N VAL A 131 -3.48 -18.46 -5.96
CA VAL A 131 -3.56 -16.99 -5.97
C VAL A 131 -3.93 -16.50 -4.56
N PRO A 132 -3.16 -15.58 -3.95
CA PRO A 132 -3.51 -14.98 -2.67
C PRO A 132 -4.70 -14.03 -2.82
N SER A 133 -5.57 -14.01 -1.81
CA SER A 133 -6.49 -12.89 -1.59
C SER A 133 -5.80 -11.79 -0.81
N PHE A 134 -6.22 -10.54 -1.00
CA PHE A 134 -5.68 -9.40 -0.26
C PHE A 134 -6.77 -8.37 0.07
N SER A 135 -6.59 -7.66 1.17
CA SER A 135 -7.46 -6.58 1.63
C SER A 135 -6.63 -5.46 2.26
N PHE A 136 -7.18 -4.25 2.34
CA PHE A 136 -6.49 -3.11 2.91
C PHE A 136 -7.47 -2.13 3.59
N THR A 137 -6.95 -1.38 4.55
CA THR A 137 -7.51 -0.12 5.06
C THR A 137 -6.57 1.01 4.66
N GLY A 138 -6.78 2.23 5.16
CA GLY A 138 -5.83 3.31 4.92
C GLY A 138 -4.44 3.13 5.57
N ASN A 139 -4.31 2.22 6.55
CA ASN A 139 -3.11 2.02 7.35
C ASN A 139 -2.80 0.56 7.70
N SER A 140 -3.41 -0.40 6.98
CA SER A 140 -3.21 -1.83 7.17
C SER A 140 -3.43 -2.60 5.86
N ILE A 141 -2.75 -3.74 5.71
CA ILE A 141 -2.80 -4.66 4.58
C ILE A 141 -2.90 -6.08 5.12
N ASN A 142 -3.75 -6.93 4.54
CA ASN A 142 -3.71 -8.37 4.76
C ASN A 142 -3.49 -9.08 3.41
N ILE A 143 -2.64 -10.11 3.40
CA ILE A 143 -2.37 -10.99 2.26
C ILE A 143 -2.54 -12.43 2.75
N ASP A 144 -3.46 -13.18 2.15
CA ASP A 144 -3.90 -14.50 2.62
C ASP A 144 -3.83 -15.55 1.52
N TYR A 145 -3.08 -16.63 1.79
CA TYR A 145 -3.09 -17.87 1.01
C TYR A 145 -4.07 -18.85 1.68
N ALA A 146 -5.25 -18.99 1.08
CA ALA A 146 -6.38 -19.77 1.61
C ALA A 146 -6.12 -21.29 1.68
N ARG A 147 -6.87 -21.98 2.57
CA ARG A 147 -6.62 -23.38 3.01
C ARG A 147 -6.70 -24.43 1.90
N GLN A 148 -5.56 -24.90 1.43
CA GLN A 148 -5.44 -26.04 0.50
C GLN A 148 -5.30 -27.40 1.22
N GLN A 149 -5.23 -28.51 0.46
CA GLN A 149 -4.89 -29.84 1.01
C GLN A 149 -3.46 -29.88 1.53
N THR A 150 -2.50 -29.50 0.67
CA THR A 150 -1.13 -29.16 1.05
C THR A 150 -0.60 -28.21 -0.01
N PHE A 151 0.24 -27.25 0.37
CA PHE A 151 1.16 -26.63 -0.57
C PHE A 151 2.58 -26.60 0.01
N ASN A 152 3.55 -26.61 -0.90
CA ASN A 152 4.95 -26.47 -0.57
C ASN A 152 5.35 -25.06 -0.96
N PHE A 153 6.18 -24.42 -0.13
CA PHE A 153 6.93 -23.29 -0.62
C PHE A 153 7.92 -23.75 -1.69
N THR A 154 8.22 -22.86 -2.62
CA THR A 154 9.13 -23.13 -3.75
C THR A 154 10.57 -22.69 -3.48
N GLY A 155 10.84 -22.06 -2.32
CA GLY A 155 12.01 -21.20 -2.11
C GLY A 155 11.98 -19.89 -2.92
N GLY A 156 10.88 -19.61 -3.61
CA GLY A 156 10.67 -18.42 -4.44
C GLY A 156 10.00 -17.27 -3.70
N THR A 157 9.39 -16.37 -4.47
CA THR A 157 8.84 -15.10 -3.98
C THR A 157 7.43 -14.80 -4.50
N ALA A 158 6.72 -13.93 -3.79
CA ALA A 158 5.58 -13.19 -4.32
C ALA A 158 5.79 -11.70 -4.05
N SER A 159 5.41 -10.83 -4.99
CA SER A 159 5.58 -9.38 -4.85
C SER A 159 4.26 -8.66 -5.12
N PHE A 160 3.99 -7.62 -4.33
CA PHE A 160 2.74 -6.87 -4.33
C PHE A 160 3.04 -5.38 -4.40
N GLN A 161 2.42 -4.66 -5.35
CA GLN A 161 2.48 -3.20 -5.39
C GLN A 161 1.46 -2.64 -4.42
N VAL A 162 1.90 -1.82 -3.47
CA VAL A 162 1.02 -0.96 -2.68
C VAL A 162 0.86 0.37 -3.41
N THR A 163 -0.38 0.86 -3.48
CA THR A 163 -0.71 2.18 -4.01
C THR A 163 -1.02 3.11 -2.86
N LEU A 164 -0.28 4.21 -2.77
CA LEU A 164 -0.52 5.29 -1.79
C LEU A 164 -1.27 6.44 -2.44
N GLY A 165 -2.05 7.16 -1.65
CA GLY A 165 -2.72 8.40 -2.05
C GLY A 165 -2.67 9.44 -0.93
N ASP A 166 -2.64 10.71 -1.31
CA ASP A 166 -2.68 11.81 -0.35
C ASP A 166 -4.06 11.92 0.32
N VAL A 167 -4.08 12.21 1.61
CA VAL A 167 -5.30 12.55 2.36
C VAL A 167 -5.68 13.99 2.06
N GLY A 168 -6.01 14.25 0.79
CA GLY A 168 -6.59 15.51 0.36
C GLY A 168 -7.98 15.67 0.99
N SER A 169 -8.22 16.78 1.70
CA SER A 169 -9.53 17.01 2.29
C SER A 169 -10.56 17.19 1.17
N ALA A 170 -11.42 16.18 0.98
CA ALA A 170 -12.59 16.24 0.10
C ALA A 170 -13.69 17.14 0.70
N VAL A 171 -13.32 18.34 1.12
CA VAL A 171 -14.21 19.44 1.47
C VAL A 171 -14.51 20.15 0.16
N PRO A 172 -15.78 20.21 -0.31
CA PRO A 172 -16.16 21.11 -1.39
C PRO A 172 -15.74 22.51 -0.97
N GLU A 173 -14.81 23.10 -1.72
CA GLU A 173 -14.05 24.26 -1.26
C GLU A 173 -14.98 25.36 -0.72
N PRO A 174 -14.56 26.17 0.26
CA PRO A 174 -15.37 27.30 0.75
C PRO A 174 -15.87 28.22 -0.38
N ALA A 175 -15.14 28.27 -1.50
CA ALA A 175 -15.53 28.90 -2.75
C ALA A 175 -16.83 28.31 -3.37
N THR A 176 -17.04 26.99 -3.37
CA THR A 176 -18.27 26.36 -3.88
C THR A 176 -19.50 26.82 -3.10
N TRP A 177 -19.40 26.84 -1.77
CA TRP A 177 -20.47 27.32 -0.89
C TRP A 177 -20.71 28.82 -1.09
N ALA A 178 -19.65 29.62 -1.19
CA ALA A 178 -19.74 31.04 -1.49
C ALA A 178 -20.40 31.31 -2.85
N MET A 179 -20.06 30.55 -3.89
CA MET A 179 -20.63 30.70 -5.24
C MET A 179 -22.11 30.31 -5.27
N MET A 180 -22.54 29.29 -4.52
CA MET A 180 -23.97 28.99 -4.36
C MET A 180 -24.70 30.12 -3.63
N ILE A 181 -24.15 30.63 -2.53
CA ILE A 181 -24.74 31.74 -1.76
C ILE A 181 -24.84 33.02 -2.61
N ILE A 182 -23.81 33.34 -3.39
CA ILE A 182 -23.81 34.47 -4.33
C ILE A 182 -24.86 34.26 -5.43
N GLY A 183 -24.93 33.08 -6.03
CA GLY A 183 -25.92 32.74 -7.06
C GLY A 183 -27.36 32.86 -6.56
N PHE A 184 -27.69 32.21 -5.45
CA PHE A 184 -29.02 32.29 -4.83
C PHE A 184 -29.33 33.71 -4.33
N GLY A 185 -28.35 34.42 -3.77
CA GLY A 185 -28.47 35.81 -3.34
C GLY A 185 -28.77 36.77 -4.49
N ALA A 186 -28.10 36.61 -5.63
CA ALA A 186 -28.32 37.41 -6.84
C ALA A 186 -29.73 37.17 -7.41
N VAL A 187 -30.15 35.91 -7.56
CA VAL A 187 -31.49 35.55 -8.04
C VAL A 187 -32.58 36.07 -7.10
N GLY A 188 -32.44 35.87 -5.78
CA GLY A 188 -33.38 36.38 -4.78
C GLY A 188 -33.48 37.91 -4.78
N SER A 189 -32.35 38.61 -4.96
CA SER A 189 -32.30 40.07 -5.07
C SER A 189 -33.02 40.58 -6.32
N ALA A 190 -32.82 39.92 -7.47
CA ALA A 190 -33.50 40.26 -8.72
C ALA A 190 -35.04 40.14 -8.57
N VAL A 191 -35.52 39.01 -8.03
CA VAL A 191 -36.95 38.74 -7.76
C VAL A 191 -37.54 39.74 -6.76
N ARG A 192 -36.80 40.13 -5.71
CA ARG A 192 -37.24 41.15 -4.76
C ARG A 192 -37.35 42.54 -5.41
N SER A 193 -36.47 42.86 -6.36
CA SER A 193 -36.50 44.15 -7.06
C SER A 193 -37.65 44.26 -8.07
N SER A 194 -38.02 43.18 -8.77
CA SER A 194 -39.11 43.21 -9.76
C SER A 194 -40.47 43.39 -9.08
N ARG A 195 -40.73 42.67 -7.98
CA ARG A 195 -41.96 42.82 -7.18
C ARG A 195 -42.19 44.25 -6.70
N ARG A 196 -41.13 44.98 -6.34
CA ARG A 196 -41.23 46.39 -5.91
C ARG A 196 -41.61 47.34 -7.05
N ARG A 197 -41.18 47.07 -8.28
CA ARG A 197 -41.53 47.90 -9.46
C ARG A 197 -42.98 47.67 -9.87
N ASN A 198 -43.43 46.42 -9.88
CA ASN A 198 -44.81 46.07 -10.25
C ASN A 198 -45.86 46.55 -9.21
N ALA A 199 -45.45 46.85 -7.98
CA ALA A 199 -46.32 47.45 -6.96
C ALA A 199 -46.49 48.98 -7.11
N PHE A 200 -45.78 49.61 -8.06
CA PHE A 200 -45.73 51.07 -8.26
C PHE A 200 -46.33 51.53 -9.60
N THR A 201 -47.19 50.71 -10.21
CA THR A 201 -48.00 51.11 -11.36
C THR A 201 -49.34 51.68 -10.85
N PRO A 202 -49.54 53.01 -10.75
CA PRO A 202 -50.87 53.57 -10.57
C PRO A 202 -51.74 53.28 -11.81
N ALA A 203 -53.05 53.10 -11.57
CA ALA A 203 -54.07 52.94 -12.61
C ALA A 203 -54.53 54.30 -13.16
#